data_AF-A0A7C1W712-F1
#
_entry.id   AF-A0A7C1W712-F1
#
_cell.length_a   1.000
_cell.length_b   1.000
_cell.length_c   1.000
_cell.angle_alpha   90.00
_cell.angle_beta   90.00
_cell.angle_gamma   90.00
#
_symmetry.space_group_name_H-M   'P 1'
#
loop_
_entity.id
_entity.type
_entity.pdbx_description
1 polymer ?
#
loop_
_entity_poly.entity_id
_entity_poly.type
_entity_poly.pdbx_seq_one_letter_code
_entity_poly.pdbx_strand_id
1 'polypeptide(L)'
;MVKQAWWQRGVIYQIYPRSFNDTSGNGIGDLQGIIAKLDYLNDGTPDSLGIDAIWISPFYPSSMADFGYDVSDYCDVDPLFGDLAAFDRLVAEAHRRGIKVIIDYVPNHSSDRHPWFVESRSSRANPKRDWYIWRDPRPDGGLPNNWGSAFGGPAWSWDEDSGQYYLHQFLKEQPELNWRNPEVRVVMEEVLRFWLERGVDGFRMDVVSMIVKDAELRDN
;
A
#
# COMPACT_ATOMS: atom_id res chain seq x y z
N MET A 1 29.95 23.92 3.35
CA MET A 1 29.53 22.64 2.72
C MET A 1 28.05 22.46 2.95
N VAL A 2 27.26 22.20 1.89
CA VAL A 2 25.85 21.85 2.05
C VAL A 2 25.79 20.50 2.75
N LYS A 3 25.10 20.42 3.90
CA LYS A 3 24.90 19.15 4.61
C LYS A 3 24.02 18.27 3.72
N GLN A 4 24.55 17.15 3.25
CA GLN A 4 23.80 16.21 2.44
C GLN A 4 22.65 15.60 3.27
N ALA A 5 21.53 15.35 2.62
CA ALA A 5 20.40 14.67 3.26
C ALA A 5 20.75 13.18 3.44
N TRP A 6 20.23 12.56 4.50
CA TRP A 6 20.58 11.18 4.87
C TRP A 6 20.32 10.18 3.72
N TRP A 7 19.19 10.34 3.02
CA TRP A 7 18.76 9.43 1.94
C TRP A 7 19.65 9.47 0.69
N GLN A 8 20.54 10.46 0.56
CA GLN A 8 21.43 10.56 -0.60
C GLN A 8 22.60 9.56 -0.54
N ARG A 9 22.90 9.03 0.65
CA ARG A 9 23.99 8.07 0.88
C ARG A 9 23.64 6.92 1.81
N GLY A 10 22.51 7.02 2.52
CA GLY A 10 22.11 6.02 3.48
C GLY A 10 21.76 4.68 2.83
N VAL A 11 22.05 3.60 3.54
CA VAL A 11 21.67 2.24 3.17
C VAL A 11 20.30 1.93 3.75
N ILE A 12 19.36 1.57 2.86
CA ILE A 12 18.01 1.18 3.22
C ILE A 12 17.92 -0.35 3.23
N TYR A 13 17.48 -0.92 4.35
CA TYR A 13 17.22 -2.35 4.50
C TYR A 13 15.73 -2.62 4.39
N GLN A 14 15.33 -3.35 3.36
CA GLN A 14 13.93 -3.74 3.19
C GLN A 14 13.57 -4.89 4.14
N ILE A 15 12.48 -4.73 4.87
CA ILE A 15 11.88 -5.74 5.74
C ILE A 15 10.55 -6.16 5.14
N TYR A 16 10.40 -7.46 4.91
CA TYR A 16 9.11 -8.08 4.61
C TYR A 16 8.50 -8.63 5.92
N PRO A 17 7.51 -7.96 6.54
CA PRO A 17 7.13 -8.20 7.93
C PRO A 17 6.77 -9.65 8.23
N ARG A 18 5.97 -10.26 7.34
CA ARG A 18 5.47 -11.63 7.46
C ARG A 18 6.55 -12.68 7.65
N SER A 19 7.78 -12.43 7.22
CA SER A 19 8.86 -13.41 7.19
C SER A 19 10.12 -12.97 7.93
N PHE A 20 10.04 -11.89 8.71
CA PHE A 20 11.22 -11.35 9.39
C PHE A 20 11.45 -12.00 10.75
N ASN A 21 10.52 -11.85 11.70
CA ASN A 21 10.62 -12.45 13.03
C ASN A 21 9.22 -12.53 13.69
N ASP A 22 8.77 -13.74 14.03
CA ASP A 22 7.51 -13.99 14.75
C ASP A 22 7.75 -13.96 16.27
N THR A 23 6.93 -13.20 17.00
CA THR A 23 6.96 -13.13 18.47
C THR A 23 5.67 -13.61 19.12
N SER A 24 4.65 -13.88 18.33
CA SER A 24 3.34 -14.36 18.76
C SER A 24 3.22 -15.90 18.76
N GLY A 25 4.08 -16.58 17.99
CA GLY A 25 4.07 -18.03 17.81
C GLY A 25 3.05 -18.52 16.77
N ASN A 26 2.48 -17.63 15.97
CA ASN A 26 1.50 -17.97 14.93
C ASN A 26 2.12 -18.33 13.57
N GLY A 27 3.45 -18.28 13.44
CA GLY A 27 4.22 -18.58 12.23
C GLY A 27 4.38 -17.40 11.26
N ILE A 28 3.93 -16.20 11.62
CA ILE A 28 3.99 -14.99 10.81
C ILE A 28 4.71 -13.89 11.60
N GLY A 29 5.67 -13.24 10.96
CA GLY A 29 6.42 -12.15 11.59
C GLY A 29 5.54 -10.92 11.87
N ASP A 30 5.89 -10.18 12.93
CA ASP A 30 5.10 -9.08 13.47
C ASP A 30 5.98 -7.85 13.80
N LEU A 31 5.36 -6.70 14.09
CA LEU A 31 6.09 -5.45 14.37
C LEU A 31 6.97 -5.56 15.61
N GLN A 32 6.55 -6.34 16.61
CA GLN A 32 7.35 -6.58 17.82
C GLN A 32 8.61 -7.39 17.50
N GLY A 33 8.54 -8.29 16.53
CA GLY A 33 9.68 -9.00 15.99
C GLY A 33 10.66 -8.10 15.26
N ILE A 34 10.18 -7.07 14.55
CA ILE A 34 11.07 -6.06 13.98
C ILE A 34 11.79 -5.29 15.10
N ILE A 35 11.05 -4.83 16.13
CA ILE A 35 11.62 -4.15 17.30
C ILE A 35 12.73 -5.00 17.95
N ALA A 36 12.47 -6.29 18.16
CA ALA A 36 13.41 -7.23 18.79
C ALA A 36 14.71 -7.45 18.00
N LYS A 37 14.77 -7.03 16.73
CA LYS A 37 15.93 -7.18 15.85
C LYS A 37 16.59 -5.85 15.48
N LEU A 38 16.13 -4.71 16.00
CA LEU A 38 16.73 -3.41 15.68
C LEU A 38 18.22 -3.34 16.04
N ASP A 39 18.66 -3.96 17.13
CA ASP A 39 20.10 -4.00 17.49
C ASP A 39 20.93 -4.82 16.48
N TYR A 40 20.37 -5.89 15.92
CA TYR A 40 21.02 -6.64 14.84
C TYR A 40 21.20 -5.76 13.59
N LEU A 41 20.20 -4.93 13.29
CA LEU A 41 20.23 -4.03 12.14
C LEU A 41 21.21 -2.87 12.35
N ASN A 42 21.11 -2.18 13.50
CA ASN A 42 22.03 -1.13 13.88
C ASN A 42 21.96 -0.88 15.40
N ASP A 43 23.03 -1.22 16.12
CA ASP A 43 23.21 -0.90 17.54
C ASP A 43 24.22 0.25 17.76
N GLY A 44 24.69 0.88 16.68
CA GLY A 44 25.72 1.92 16.70
C GLY A 44 27.15 1.40 16.78
N THR A 45 27.36 0.09 16.76
CA THR A 45 28.68 -0.55 16.76
C THR A 45 29.01 -1.17 15.39
N PRO A 46 30.29 -1.44 15.11
CA PRO A 46 30.70 -2.14 13.88
C PRO A 46 30.22 -3.60 13.76
N ASP A 47 29.63 -4.18 14.81
CA ASP A 47 29.22 -5.58 14.84
C ASP A 47 27.78 -5.80 14.33
N SER A 48 26.99 -4.74 14.21
CA SER A 48 25.66 -4.76 13.57
C SER A 48 25.77 -4.58 12.05
N LEU A 49 24.66 -4.70 11.32
CA LEU A 49 24.68 -4.44 9.86
C LEU A 49 25.01 -2.99 9.51
N GLY A 50 24.80 -2.04 10.42
CA GLY A 50 25.13 -0.63 10.24
C GLY A 50 24.23 0.12 9.25
N ILE A 51 22.97 -0.28 9.13
CA ILE A 51 22.01 0.35 8.19
C ILE A 51 21.59 1.75 8.65
N ASP A 52 21.20 2.62 7.72
CA ASP A 52 20.70 3.96 8.04
C ASP A 52 19.17 4.01 8.13
N ALA A 53 18.47 3.10 7.44
CA ALA A 53 17.02 3.09 7.38
C ALA A 53 16.46 1.69 7.19
N ILE A 54 15.25 1.45 7.70
CA ILE A 54 14.42 0.32 7.33
C ILE A 54 13.33 0.79 6.37
N TRP A 55 13.03 0.00 5.34
CA TRP A 55 11.80 0.11 4.55
C TRP A 55 10.93 -1.11 4.86
N ILE A 56 9.75 -0.86 5.40
CA ILE A 56 8.81 -1.91 5.81
C ILE A 56 7.77 -2.07 4.71
N SER A 57 7.72 -3.25 4.09
CA SER A 57 6.62 -3.65 3.18
C SER A 57 5.27 -3.62 3.92
N PRO A 58 4.12 -3.65 3.20
CA PRO A 58 2.82 -3.35 3.80
C PRO A 58 2.50 -4.16 5.07
N PHE A 59 1.96 -3.45 6.06
CA PHE A 59 1.47 -3.98 7.33
C PHE A 59 0.06 -3.46 7.68
N TYR A 60 -0.61 -2.86 6.71
CA TYR A 60 -1.96 -2.31 6.82
C TYR A 60 -3.01 -3.42 6.86
N PRO A 61 -4.21 -3.18 7.43
CA PRO A 61 -5.34 -4.06 7.29
C PRO A 61 -5.54 -4.47 5.84
N SER A 62 -5.64 -5.78 5.62
CA SER A 62 -5.67 -6.36 4.29
C SER A 62 -6.40 -7.71 4.31
N SER A 63 -6.95 -8.12 3.17
CA SER A 63 -7.45 -9.49 3.03
C SER A 63 -6.32 -10.50 2.82
N MET A 64 -5.09 -10.00 2.66
CA MET A 64 -3.86 -10.74 2.36
C MET A 64 -3.91 -11.48 1.02
N ALA A 65 -4.76 -11.04 0.09
CA ALA A 65 -4.85 -11.61 -1.26
C ALA A 65 -3.54 -11.41 -2.03
N ASP A 66 -2.91 -10.25 -1.84
CA ASP A 66 -1.55 -9.92 -2.31
C ASP A 66 -0.64 -9.60 -1.12
N PHE A 67 -0.81 -10.37 -0.03
CA PHE A 67 0.00 -10.30 1.18
C PHE A 67 0.27 -8.89 1.74
N GLY A 68 -0.74 -8.02 1.70
CA GLY A 68 -0.71 -6.67 2.28
C GLY A 68 -0.80 -5.53 1.26
N TYR A 69 -0.59 -5.80 -0.03
CA TYR A 69 -0.75 -4.78 -1.08
C TYR A 69 -2.24 -4.54 -1.45
N ASP A 70 -3.15 -5.45 -1.09
CA ASP A 70 -4.59 -5.21 -1.10
C ASP A 70 -5.05 -4.55 0.21
N VAL A 71 -4.87 -3.22 0.32
CA VAL A 71 -5.13 -2.45 1.56
C VAL A 71 -6.64 -2.20 1.77
N SER A 72 -7.19 -2.60 2.92
CA SER A 72 -8.60 -2.36 3.30
C SER A 72 -8.81 -1.22 4.30
N ASP A 73 -7.74 -0.75 4.96
CA ASP A 73 -7.68 0.50 5.71
C ASP A 73 -6.26 1.06 5.64
N TYR A 74 -6.09 2.27 5.10
CA TYR A 74 -4.76 2.88 4.92
C TYR A 74 -4.17 3.50 6.20
N CYS A 75 -4.97 3.66 7.26
CA CYS A 75 -4.61 4.43 8.45
C CYS A 75 -4.68 3.58 9.73
N ASP A 76 -4.46 2.27 9.61
CA ASP A 76 -4.36 1.36 10.75
C ASP A 76 -3.30 0.28 10.48
N VAL A 77 -3.04 -0.57 11.46
CA VAL A 77 -2.14 -1.72 11.37
C VAL A 77 -2.98 -3.00 11.38
N ASP A 78 -2.66 -3.96 10.50
CA ASP A 78 -3.35 -5.25 10.51
C ASP A 78 -3.11 -5.96 11.85
N PRO A 79 -4.15 -6.50 12.50
CA PRO A 79 -4.01 -7.25 13.75
C PRO A 79 -3.02 -8.42 13.68
N LEU A 80 -2.75 -8.94 12.47
CA LEU A 80 -1.73 -9.95 12.22
C LEU A 80 -0.32 -9.47 12.58
N PHE A 81 -0.04 -8.17 12.43
CA PHE A 81 1.27 -7.57 12.68
C PHE A 81 1.35 -6.80 13.99
N GLY A 82 0.21 -6.47 14.60
CA GLY A 82 0.13 -5.74 15.87
C GLY A 82 -0.97 -4.69 15.85
N ASP A 83 -0.65 -3.50 16.34
CA ASP A 83 -1.55 -2.34 16.38
C ASP A 83 -0.76 -1.03 16.14
N LEU A 84 -1.47 0.10 16.04
CA LEU A 84 -0.82 1.41 15.90
C LEU A 84 0.15 1.73 17.05
N ALA A 85 -0.13 1.27 18.27
CA ALA A 85 0.76 1.49 19.40
C ALA A 85 2.09 0.71 19.26
N ALA A 86 2.06 -0.49 18.67
CA ALA A 86 3.24 -1.26 18.32
C ALA A 86 4.06 -0.56 17.22
N PHE A 87 3.39 0.03 16.23
CA PHE A 87 4.05 0.84 15.22
C PHE A 87 4.72 2.08 15.82
N ASP A 88 4.02 2.84 16.68
CA ASP A 88 4.59 4.02 17.34
C ASP A 88 5.83 3.65 18.18
N ARG A 89 5.79 2.50 18.88
CA ARG A 89 6.96 1.97 19.61
C ARG A 89 8.12 1.61 18.67
N LEU A 90 7.82 0.99 17.53
CA LEU A 90 8.81 0.65 16.51
C LEU A 90 9.51 1.92 16.00
N VAL A 91 8.77 2.95 15.65
CA VAL A 91 9.34 4.23 15.21
C VAL A 91 10.26 4.81 16.30
N ALA A 92 9.78 4.88 17.55
CA ALA A 92 10.56 5.40 18.66
C ALA A 92 11.86 4.62 18.91
N GLU A 93 11.80 3.28 18.90
CA GLU A 93 12.98 2.44 19.13
C GLU A 93 13.96 2.44 17.95
N ALA A 94 13.47 2.56 16.72
CA ALA A 94 14.33 2.74 15.54
C ALA A 94 15.06 4.08 15.62
N HIS A 95 14.34 5.17 15.90
CA HIS A 95 14.93 6.51 16.04
C HIS A 95 15.94 6.60 17.19
N ARG A 96 15.73 5.88 18.30
CA ARG A 96 16.70 5.79 19.41
C ARG A 96 18.06 5.24 18.97
N ARG A 97 18.08 4.43 17.92
CA ARG A 97 19.28 3.85 17.29
C ARG A 97 19.77 4.63 16.08
N GLY A 98 19.14 5.77 15.77
CA GLY A 98 19.42 6.55 14.57
C GLY A 98 18.94 5.92 13.26
N ILE A 99 18.11 4.87 13.33
CA ILE A 99 17.53 4.19 12.17
C ILE A 99 16.31 4.98 11.69
N LYS A 100 16.28 5.31 10.41
CA LYS A 100 15.14 5.95 9.74
C LYS A 100 14.06 4.93 9.37
N VAL A 101 12.79 5.32 9.43
CA VAL A 101 11.67 4.43 9.11
C VAL A 101 10.97 4.89 7.84
N ILE A 102 11.05 4.06 6.80
CA ILE A 102 10.28 4.18 5.57
C ILE A 102 9.19 3.10 5.58
N ILE A 103 8.00 3.44 5.11
CA ILE A 103 6.90 2.47 4.93
C ILE A 103 6.47 2.42 3.46
N ASP A 104 5.90 1.29 3.05
CA ASP A 104 5.29 1.16 1.73
C ASP A 104 4.03 2.02 1.62
N TYR A 105 3.82 2.70 0.51
CA TYR A 105 2.60 3.44 0.21
C TYR A 105 2.01 2.87 -1.07
N VAL A 106 0.75 2.42 -1.02
CA VAL A 106 0.07 1.72 -2.12
C VAL A 106 -1.03 2.60 -2.74
N PRO A 107 -0.66 3.58 -3.60
CA PRO A 107 -1.61 4.58 -4.07
C PRO A 107 -2.52 4.15 -5.21
N ASN A 108 -2.14 3.13 -5.98
CA ASN A 108 -2.81 2.84 -7.25
C ASN A 108 -4.16 2.13 -7.07
N HIS A 109 -4.28 1.28 -6.06
CA HIS A 109 -5.44 0.43 -5.80
C HIS A 109 -5.64 0.26 -4.30
N SER A 110 -6.85 -0.12 -3.91
CA SER A 110 -7.18 -0.63 -2.58
C SER A 110 -7.64 -2.08 -2.68
N SER A 111 -7.89 -2.75 -1.56
CA SER A 111 -8.67 -3.99 -1.52
C SER A 111 -10.11 -3.76 -2.03
N ASP A 112 -10.71 -4.78 -2.63
CA ASP A 112 -12.15 -4.86 -2.91
C ASP A 112 -13.03 -4.91 -1.64
N ARG A 113 -12.41 -5.10 -0.48
CA ARG A 113 -13.05 -4.99 0.84
C ARG A 113 -12.89 -3.61 1.47
N HIS A 114 -12.12 -2.71 0.86
CA HIS A 114 -11.97 -1.35 1.36
C HIS A 114 -13.35 -0.65 1.36
N PRO A 115 -13.73 0.08 2.44
CA PRO A 115 -15.04 0.74 2.52
C PRO A 115 -15.35 1.63 1.31
N TRP A 116 -14.33 2.30 0.76
CA TRP A 116 -14.45 3.09 -0.46
C TRP A 116 -14.95 2.26 -1.66
N PHE A 117 -14.40 1.07 -1.91
CA PHE A 117 -14.83 0.23 -3.02
C PHE A 117 -16.22 -0.36 -2.76
N VAL A 118 -16.49 -0.78 -1.53
CA VAL A 118 -17.81 -1.30 -1.14
C VAL A 118 -18.90 -0.24 -1.39
N GLU A 119 -18.66 1.01 -1.00
CA GLU A 119 -19.56 2.13 -1.31
C GLU A 119 -19.64 2.42 -2.81
N SER A 120 -18.50 2.50 -3.50
CA SER A 120 -18.45 2.73 -4.95
C SER A 120 -19.21 1.67 -5.75
N ARG A 121 -19.17 0.42 -5.31
CA ARG A 121 -19.85 -0.72 -5.95
C ARG A 121 -21.34 -0.75 -5.63
N SER A 122 -21.77 -0.18 -4.50
CA SER A 122 -23.15 -0.29 -4.00
C SER A 122 -24.20 0.29 -4.94
N SER A 123 -23.84 1.29 -5.75
CA SER A 123 -24.72 1.90 -6.75
C SER A 123 -23.95 2.78 -7.71
N ARG A 124 -24.41 2.87 -8.97
CA ARG A 124 -23.90 3.83 -9.97
C ARG A 124 -24.14 5.30 -9.58
N ALA A 125 -25.04 5.56 -8.62
CA ALA A 125 -25.33 6.90 -8.11
C ALA A 125 -24.63 7.22 -6.77
N ASN A 126 -23.84 6.29 -6.21
CA ASN A 126 -23.12 6.53 -4.96
C ASN A 126 -22.11 7.67 -5.14
N PRO A 127 -21.95 8.60 -4.17
CA PRO A 127 -20.94 9.67 -4.24
C PRO A 127 -19.52 9.17 -4.52
N LYS A 128 -19.15 7.98 -4.01
CA LYS A 128 -17.85 7.36 -4.25
C LYS A 128 -17.77 6.57 -5.56
N ARG A 129 -18.79 6.58 -6.42
CA ARG A 129 -18.79 5.81 -7.67
C ARG A 129 -17.58 6.13 -8.54
N ASP A 130 -17.22 7.41 -8.64
CA ASP A 130 -16.09 7.87 -9.46
C ASP A 130 -14.74 7.80 -8.72
N TRP A 131 -14.68 7.23 -7.52
CA TRP A 131 -13.42 6.99 -6.82
C TRP A 131 -12.65 5.80 -7.42
N TYR A 132 -13.33 4.94 -8.17
CA TYR A 132 -12.74 3.81 -8.90
C TYR A 132 -13.06 3.90 -10.39
N ILE A 133 -12.31 3.16 -11.19
CA ILE A 133 -12.45 3.20 -12.66
C ILE A 133 -13.47 2.14 -13.11
N TRP A 134 -14.70 2.59 -13.39
CA TRP A 134 -15.81 1.77 -13.89
C TRP A 134 -16.09 2.02 -15.37
N ARG A 135 -16.38 0.98 -16.15
CA ARG A 135 -16.76 1.12 -17.57
C ARG A 135 -17.88 0.17 -17.98
N ASP A 136 -18.75 0.68 -18.84
CA ASP A 136 -19.76 -0.16 -19.50
C ASP A 136 -19.07 -1.19 -20.40
N PRO A 137 -19.69 -2.36 -20.62
CA PRO A 137 -19.21 -3.30 -21.63
C PRO A 137 -19.22 -2.64 -23.02
N ARG A 138 -18.39 -3.15 -23.94
CA ARG A 138 -18.52 -2.80 -25.36
C ARG A 138 -19.91 -3.22 -25.89
N PRO A 139 -20.38 -2.69 -27.04
CA PRO A 139 -21.70 -3.04 -27.57
C PRO A 139 -21.94 -4.55 -27.81
N ASP A 140 -20.87 -5.33 -27.96
CA ASP A 140 -20.87 -6.79 -28.09
C ASP A 140 -20.85 -7.53 -26.73
N GLY A 141 -20.89 -6.81 -25.61
CA GLY A 141 -20.75 -7.35 -24.26
C GLY A 141 -19.29 -7.57 -23.84
N GLY A 142 -18.32 -7.23 -24.69
CA GLY A 142 -16.90 -7.47 -24.44
C GLY A 142 -16.26 -6.47 -23.46
N LEU A 143 -14.99 -6.75 -23.15
CA LEU A 143 -14.17 -5.92 -22.27
C LEU A 143 -14.03 -4.48 -22.82
N PRO A 144 -13.90 -3.45 -21.97
CA PRO A 144 -13.78 -2.06 -22.42
C PRO A 144 -12.59 -1.82 -23.36
N ASN A 145 -11.44 -2.44 -23.09
CA ASN A 145 -10.23 -2.41 -23.91
C ASN A 145 -9.40 -3.70 -23.80
N ASN A 146 -8.29 -3.79 -24.53
CA ASN A 146 -7.39 -4.96 -24.57
C ASN A 146 -6.38 -5.03 -23.39
N TRP A 147 -6.54 -4.21 -22.34
CA TRP A 147 -5.58 -4.18 -21.24
C TRP A 147 -5.58 -5.50 -20.44
N GLY A 148 -4.38 -5.98 -20.11
CA GLY A 148 -4.17 -7.18 -19.32
C GLY A 148 -3.71 -6.88 -17.90
N SER A 149 -4.03 -7.78 -16.97
CA SER A 149 -3.48 -7.76 -15.61
C SER A 149 -2.04 -8.27 -15.61
N ALA A 150 -1.18 -7.66 -14.79
CA ALA A 150 0.18 -8.12 -14.54
C ALA A 150 0.23 -9.54 -13.94
N PHE A 151 -0.86 -9.98 -13.29
CA PHE A 151 -1.00 -11.31 -12.70
C PHE A 151 -1.82 -12.29 -13.55
N GLY A 152 -2.11 -11.92 -14.80
CA GLY A 152 -2.73 -12.78 -15.79
C GLY A 152 -4.23 -12.53 -15.99
N GLY A 153 -4.67 -12.71 -17.22
CA GLY A 153 -6.05 -12.43 -17.64
C GLY A 153 -6.30 -10.94 -17.95
N PRO A 154 -7.56 -10.58 -18.21
CA PRO A 154 -7.96 -9.19 -18.44
C PRO A 154 -7.72 -8.28 -17.24
N ALA A 155 -7.49 -6.99 -17.48
CA ALA A 155 -7.45 -5.97 -16.43
C ALA A 155 -8.85 -5.51 -15.97
N TRP A 156 -9.91 -6.21 -16.37
CA TRP A 156 -11.29 -5.80 -16.13
C TRP A 156 -12.08 -6.97 -15.56
N SER A 157 -12.78 -6.71 -14.45
CA SER A 157 -13.67 -7.68 -13.81
C SER A 157 -15.10 -7.19 -13.84
N TRP A 158 -16.02 -8.07 -14.21
CA TRP A 158 -17.45 -7.77 -14.29
C TRP A 158 -18.06 -7.69 -12.89
N ASP A 159 -18.90 -6.69 -12.67
CA ASP A 159 -19.71 -6.52 -11.47
C ASP A 159 -21.18 -6.66 -11.85
N GLU A 160 -21.79 -7.78 -11.46
CA GLU A 160 -23.17 -8.13 -11.81
C GLU A 160 -24.19 -7.09 -11.29
N ASP A 161 -23.96 -6.56 -10.08
CA ASP A 161 -24.90 -5.65 -9.43
C ASP A 161 -25.00 -4.30 -10.12
N SER A 162 -23.88 -3.78 -10.65
CA SER A 162 -23.87 -2.52 -11.38
C SER A 162 -23.91 -2.66 -12.90
N GLY A 163 -23.72 -3.87 -13.44
CA GLY A 163 -23.67 -4.13 -14.88
C GLY A 163 -22.51 -3.42 -15.58
N GLN A 164 -21.38 -3.26 -14.88
CA GLN A 164 -20.18 -2.60 -15.38
C GLN A 164 -18.93 -3.42 -15.06
N TYR A 165 -17.85 -3.18 -15.81
CA TYR A 165 -16.51 -3.62 -15.44
C TYR A 165 -15.83 -2.61 -14.52
N TYR A 166 -15.03 -3.09 -13.57
CA TYR A 166 -14.05 -2.27 -12.85
C TYR A 166 -12.63 -2.65 -13.26
N LEU A 167 -11.73 -1.66 -13.27
CA LEU A 167 -10.33 -1.84 -13.64
C LEU A 167 -9.53 -2.42 -12.46
N HIS A 168 -8.64 -3.37 -12.77
CA HIS A 168 -7.60 -3.90 -11.89
C HIS A 168 -6.38 -4.32 -12.73
N GLN A 169 -5.24 -3.62 -12.64
CA GLN A 169 -4.02 -4.04 -13.36
C GLN A 169 -3.23 -5.14 -12.62
N PHE A 170 -3.70 -5.56 -11.43
CA PHE A 170 -3.16 -6.64 -10.62
C PHE A 170 -4.27 -7.67 -10.32
N LEU A 171 -4.45 -8.10 -9.07
CA LEU A 171 -5.53 -9.01 -8.70
C LEU A 171 -6.90 -8.33 -8.86
N LYS A 172 -7.96 -9.12 -9.09
CA LYS A 172 -9.34 -8.59 -9.10
C LYS A 172 -9.74 -8.02 -7.74
N GLU A 173 -9.12 -8.52 -6.67
CA GLU A 173 -9.23 -8.00 -5.30
C GLU A 173 -8.53 -6.63 -5.12
N GLN A 174 -7.88 -6.09 -6.15
CA GLN A 174 -7.17 -4.80 -6.15
C GLN A 174 -7.79 -3.81 -7.16
N PRO A 175 -9.06 -3.38 -6.98
CA PRO A 175 -9.68 -2.38 -7.83
C PRO A 175 -8.93 -1.04 -7.77
N GLU A 176 -8.76 -0.42 -8.93
CA GLU A 176 -7.92 0.77 -9.05
C GLU A 176 -8.65 2.07 -8.76
N LEU A 177 -7.96 2.93 -8.00
CA LEU A 177 -8.40 4.27 -7.68
C LEU A 177 -8.31 5.18 -8.90
N ASN A 178 -9.32 6.04 -9.06
CA ASN A 178 -9.36 7.04 -10.10
C ASN A 178 -8.66 8.34 -9.64
N TRP A 179 -7.35 8.44 -9.88
CA TRP A 179 -6.56 9.65 -9.56
C TRP A 179 -6.94 10.91 -10.35
N ARG A 180 -7.88 10.85 -11.29
CA ARG A 180 -8.47 12.05 -11.90
C ARG A 180 -9.54 12.68 -11.02
N ASN A 181 -10.13 11.91 -10.10
CA ASN A 181 -11.06 12.43 -9.10
C ASN A 181 -10.28 13.24 -8.03
N PRO A 182 -10.63 14.50 -7.78
CA PRO A 182 -9.91 15.34 -6.82
C PRO A 182 -10.08 14.87 -5.37
N GLU A 183 -11.19 14.23 -5.01
CA GLU A 183 -11.40 13.72 -3.65
C GLU A 183 -10.44 12.56 -3.34
N VAL A 184 -10.20 11.68 -4.30
CA VAL A 184 -9.20 10.60 -4.20
C VAL A 184 -7.81 11.18 -3.89
N ARG A 185 -7.42 12.28 -4.54
CA ARG A 185 -6.12 12.93 -4.26
C ARG A 185 -6.05 13.44 -2.83
N VAL A 186 -7.10 14.10 -2.36
CA VAL A 186 -7.17 14.65 -1.01
C VAL A 186 -7.04 13.53 0.02
N VAL A 187 -7.84 12.48 -0.06
CA VAL A 187 -7.78 11.39 0.95
C VAL A 187 -6.45 10.64 0.91
N MET A 188 -5.85 10.48 -0.27
CA MET A 188 -4.55 9.82 -0.40
C MET A 188 -3.40 10.69 0.11
N GLU A 189 -3.52 12.02 0.07
CA GLU A 189 -2.61 12.95 0.76
C GLU A 189 -2.81 12.92 2.29
N GLU A 190 -4.05 12.75 2.76
CA GLU A 190 -4.36 12.58 4.19
C GLU A 190 -3.75 11.30 4.76
N VAL A 191 -3.72 10.20 3.98
CA VAL A 191 -2.99 8.97 4.34
C VAL A 191 -1.50 9.26 4.55
N LEU A 192 -0.86 9.99 3.65
CA LEU A 192 0.56 10.36 3.82
C LEU A 192 0.75 11.20 5.08
N ARG A 193 -0.14 12.17 5.31
CA ARG A 193 -0.10 13.03 6.51
C ARG A 193 -0.22 12.21 7.80
N PHE A 194 -1.15 11.26 7.85
CA PHE A 194 -1.39 10.39 9.01
C PHE A 194 -0.13 9.65 9.46
N TRP A 195 0.65 9.13 8.50
CA TRP A 195 1.89 8.40 8.79
C TRP A 195 3.07 9.34 9.07
N LEU A 196 3.15 10.49 8.40
CA LEU A 196 4.15 11.53 8.70
C LEU A 196 3.99 12.08 10.12
N GLU A 197 2.75 12.29 10.58
CA GLU A 197 2.45 12.73 11.94
C GLU A 197 2.86 11.70 13.01
N ARG A 198 3.04 10.43 12.62
CA ARG A 198 3.59 9.36 13.46
C ARG A 198 5.11 9.20 13.39
N GLY A 199 5.80 10.09 12.68
CA GLY A 199 7.26 10.14 12.66
C GLY A 199 7.93 9.25 11.61
N VAL A 200 7.18 8.77 10.60
CA VAL A 200 7.77 8.13 9.43
C VAL A 200 8.70 9.12 8.70
N ASP A 201 9.88 8.64 8.29
CA ASP A 201 10.92 9.44 7.63
C ASP A 201 10.81 9.43 6.09
N GLY A 202 9.94 8.59 5.52
CA GLY A 202 9.67 8.57 4.09
C GLY A 202 8.75 7.43 3.64
N PHE A 203 8.47 7.39 2.34
CA PHE A 203 7.61 6.38 1.73
C PHE A 203 8.31 5.73 0.54
N ARG A 204 8.18 4.41 0.41
CA ARG A 204 8.39 3.74 -0.87
C ARG A 204 7.05 3.73 -1.59
N MET A 205 6.97 4.36 -2.76
CA MET A 205 5.71 4.46 -3.51
C MET A 205 5.53 3.26 -4.44
N ASP A 206 4.62 2.36 -4.08
CA ASP A 206 4.28 1.21 -4.90
C ASP A 206 3.62 1.64 -6.21
N VAL A 207 4.07 1.04 -7.32
CA VAL A 207 3.50 1.16 -8.67
C VAL A 207 3.12 2.59 -9.09
N VAL A 208 3.86 3.60 -8.63
CA VAL A 208 3.52 5.03 -8.77
C VAL A 208 3.36 5.47 -10.23
N SER A 209 4.08 4.82 -11.15
CA SER A 209 3.98 5.09 -12.58
C SER A 209 2.62 4.72 -13.19
N MET A 210 1.83 3.91 -12.49
CA MET A 210 0.53 3.42 -12.97
C MET A 210 -0.64 4.23 -12.45
N ILE A 211 -0.50 5.16 -11.50
CA ILE A 211 -1.66 5.82 -10.85
C ILE A 211 -2.58 6.60 -11.80
N VAL A 212 -2.07 7.11 -12.93
CA VAL A 212 -2.87 7.82 -13.95
C VAL A 212 -3.01 6.98 -15.21
N LYS A 213 -4.26 6.77 -15.64
CA LYS A 213 -4.60 5.99 -16.84
C LYS A 213 -4.85 6.88 -18.05
N ASP A 214 -4.75 6.32 -19.25
CA ASP A 214 -5.15 6.99 -20.49
C ASP A 214 -6.58 7.52 -20.34
N ALA A 215 -6.81 8.80 -20.67
CA ALA A 215 -8.12 9.42 -20.43
C ALA A 215 -9.21 8.78 -21.30
N GLU A 216 -8.82 8.28 -22.47
CA GLU A 216 -9.71 7.64 -23.44
C GLU A 216 -9.78 6.12 -23.27
N LEU A 217 -8.94 5.54 -22.39
CA LEU A 217 -8.81 4.09 -22.17
C LEU A 217 -8.64 3.29 -23.48
N ARG A 218 -7.83 3.79 -24.41
CA ARG A 218 -7.60 3.13 -25.71
C ARG A 218 -6.87 1.79 -25.54
N ASP A 219 -7.03 0.93 -26.54
CA ASP A 219 -6.25 -0.30 -26.67
C ASP A 219 -4.74 0.02 -26.75
N ASN A 220 -3.91 -0.88 -26.19
CA ASN A 220 -2.44 -0.85 -26.30
C ASN A 220 -1.95 -1.09 -27.72
#